data_AF-A0A662S4M9-F1
#
_entry.id   AF-A0A662S4M9-F1
#
_cell.length_a   1.000
_cell.length_b   1.000
_cell.length_c   1.000
_cell.angle_alpha   90.00
_cell.angle_beta   90.00
_cell.angle_gamma   90.00
#
_symmetry.space_group_name_H-M   'P 1'
#
loop_
_entity.id
_entity.type
_entity.pdbx_description
1 polymer ?
#
loop_
_entity_poly.entity_id
_entity_poly.type
_entity_poly.pdbx_seq_one_letter_code
_entity_poly.pdbx_strand_id
1 'polypeptide(L)'
;MIAGHTRVETAKAASEFPAPWMRFTSLSSYVLGCRQVELRPAVYSYQGVDFEDLSQVNATILIVDPDDSGLSREEITGLQEQGKALIAYLSIGQAESCRSYWREGWKLNPPHCLDAEDPEWPGNYWVRF
;
A
#
# COMPACT_ATOMS: atom_id res chain seq x y z
N MET A 1 2.21 -17.52 11.19
CA MET A 1 3.41 -16.75 10.80
C MET A 1 3.44 -16.73 9.28
N ILE A 2 2.82 -15.74 8.67
CA ILE A 2 2.94 -15.50 7.23
C ILE A 2 4.04 -14.44 7.13
N ALA A 3 5.11 -14.76 6.42
CA ALA A 3 6.29 -13.92 6.32
C ALA A 3 5.99 -12.75 5.38
N GLY A 4 5.69 -11.58 5.93
CA GLY A 4 5.71 -10.32 5.18
C GLY A 4 7.15 -10.01 4.77
N HIS A 5 7.45 -10.18 3.49
CA HIS A 5 8.72 -9.73 2.94
C HIS A 5 8.67 -8.21 2.74
N THR A 6 9.26 -7.46 3.66
CA THR A 6 9.55 -6.03 3.45
C THR A 6 10.56 -5.92 2.30
N ARG A 7 10.14 -5.41 1.14
CA ARG A 7 11.00 -5.14 -0.01
C ARG A 7 11.19 -3.64 -0.14
N VAL A 8 12.38 -3.15 0.23
CA VAL A 8 12.77 -1.75 0.03
C VAL A 8 13.35 -1.62 -1.38
N GLU A 9 12.53 -1.18 -2.34
CA GLU A 9 13.01 -0.78 -3.65
C GLU A 9 13.27 0.72 -3.67
N THR A 10 14.53 1.10 -3.84
CA THR A 10 14.85 2.49 -4.17
C THR A 10 14.79 2.63 -5.68
N ALA A 11 13.93 3.52 -6.17
CA ALA A 11 13.91 3.89 -7.58
C ALA A 11 15.24 4.60 -7.91
N LYS A 12 16.22 3.84 -8.39
CA LYS A 12 17.38 4.40 -9.12
C LYS A 12 16.86 4.87 -10.47
N ALA A 13 16.98 6.18 -10.73
CA ALA A 13 16.81 6.89 -12.00
C ALA A 13 15.67 6.42 -12.94
N ALA A 14 14.91 7.37 -13.47
CA ALA A 14 13.73 7.16 -14.32
C ALA A 14 13.88 6.23 -15.55
N SER A 15 15.08 5.71 -15.85
CA SER A 15 15.35 4.77 -16.95
C SER A 15 15.02 3.30 -16.66
N GLU A 16 14.74 2.89 -15.42
CA GLU A 16 14.49 1.47 -15.07
C GLU A 16 13.10 1.22 -14.46
N PHE A 17 12.16 2.14 -14.60
CA PHE A 17 10.80 1.93 -14.12
C PHE A 17 10.04 0.94 -15.05
N PRO A 18 9.57 -0.22 -14.57
CA PRO A 18 8.89 -1.22 -15.39
C PRO A 18 7.44 -0.84 -15.75
N ALA A 19 7.00 0.37 -15.43
CA ALA A 19 5.64 0.87 -15.63
C ALA A 19 5.64 2.05 -16.63
N PRO A 20 5.60 1.80 -17.96
CA PRO A 20 5.63 2.84 -18.99
C PRO A 20 4.43 3.80 -18.98
N TRP A 21 3.42 3.53 -18.13
CA TRP A 21 2.23 4.36 -17.95
C TRP A 21 2.38 5.44 -16.87
N MET A 22 3.42 5.40 -16.04
CA MET A 22 3.71 6.49 -15.09
C MET A 22 4.65 7.52 -15.73
N ARG A 23 4.15 8.75 -15.96
CA ARG A 23 4.95 9.90 -16.35
C ARG A 23 5.03 10.91 -15.21
N PHE A 24 6.24 11.15 -14.71
CA PHE A 24 6.52 12.30 -13.85
C PHE A 24 6.84 13.51 -14.73
N THR A 25 5.88 14.42 -14.90
CA THR A 25 6.11 15.72 -15.53
C THR A 25 6.40 16.77 -14.46
N SER A 26 7.62 17.31 -14.48
CA SER A 26 7.96 18.55 -13.78
C SER A 26 7.23 19.70 -14.47
N LEU A 27 6.27 20.32 -13.78
CA LEU A 27 5.62 21.56 -14.22
C LEU A 27 6.15 22.71 -13.36
N SER A 28 6.50 23.82 -14.02
CA SER A 28 6.90 25.06 -13.36
C SER A 28 5.80 25.53 -12.40
N SER A 29 6.18 25.89 -11.17
CA SER A 29 5.30 26.38 -10.10
C SER A 29 4.45 27.60 -10.50
N TYR A 30 4.81 28.28 -11.58
CA TYR A 30 4.08 29.42 -12.14
C TYR A 30 2.71 29.09 -12.76
N VAL A 31 2.45 27.84 -13.15
CA VAL A 31 1.32 27.52 -14.04
C VAL A 31 0.05 27.06 -13.32
N LEU A 32 0.13 26.59 -12.06
CA LEU A 32 -1.02 25.89 -11.44
C LEU A 32 -1.36 26.29 -10.00
N GLY A 33 -0.63 27.22 -9.37
CA GLY A 33 -0.81 27.46 -7.92
C GLY A 33 -0.55 26.20 -7.07
N CYS A 34 0.16 25.22 -7.62
CA CYS A 34 0.49 23.98 -6.94
C CYS A 34 1.59 24.21 -5.90
N ARG A 35 1.41 23.60 -4.73
CA ARG A 35 2.47 23.47 -3.73
C ARG A 35 3.58 22.60 -4.31
N GLN A 36 4.82 23.09 -4.28
CA GLN A 36 5.99 22.29 -4.63
C GLN A 36 6.12 21.14 -3.61
N VAL A 37 6.25 19.91 -4.12
CA VAL A 37 6.46 18.71 -3.30
C VAL A 37 7.80 18.10 -3.71
N GLU A 38 8.67 17.89 -2.73
CA GLU A 38 9.89 17.12 -2.91
C GLU A 38 9.54 15.64 -2.73
N LEU A 39 9.73 14.82 -3.76
CA LEU A 39 9.53 13.38 -3.66
C LEU A 39 10.85 12.70 -3.28
N ARG A 40 10.83 11.99 -2.15
CA ARG A 40 11.85 11.04 -1.70
C ARG A 40 11.38 9.61 -2.01
N PRO A 41 12.15 8.56 -1.65
CA PRO A 41 11.73 7.18 -1.92
C PRO A 41 10.32 6.87 -1.45
N ALA A 42 9.71 5.90 -2.11
CA ALA A 42 8.49 5.24 -1.67
C ALA A 42 8.87 4.01 -0.84
N VAL A 43 8.13 3.75 0.23
CA VAL A 43 8.24 2.55 1.04
C VAL A 43 6.96 1.76 0.91
N TYR A 44 7.12 0.45 0.68
CA TYR A 44 6.04 -0.52 0.65
C TYR A 44 6.21 -1.42 1.86
N SER A 45 5.23 -1.40 2.76
CA SER A 45 5.21 -2.32 3.89
C SER A 45 3.78 -2.77 4.17
N TYR A 46 3.54 -4.07 3.98
CA TYR A 46 2.22 -4.66 4.20
C TYR A 46 2.09 -5.25 5.60
N GLN A 47 3.21 -5.40 6.33
CA GLN A 47 3.24 -6.01 7.65
C GLN A 47 4.33 -5.41 8.54
N GLY A 48 4.04 -5.32 9.84
CA GLY A 48 5.05 -5.10 10.89
C GLY A 48 5.69 -3.72 10.87
N VAL A 49 4.91 -2.69 10.50
CA VAL A 49 5.32 -1.28 10.63
C VAL A 49 4.34 -0.54 11.51
N ASP A 50 4.86 0.25 12.44
CA ASP A 50 4.05 1.14 13.27
C ASP A 50 4.29 2.63 12.93
N PHE A 51 3.67 3.52 13.70
CA PHE A 51 3.85 4.95 13.53
C PHE A 51 5.31 5.40 13.66
N GLU A 52 6.08 4.83 14.59
CA GLU A 52 7.46 5.26 14.85
C GLU A 52 8.37 4.90 13.67
N ASP A 53 8.25 3.68 13.16
CA ASP A 53 8.95 3.22 11.95
C ASP A 53 8.67 4.16 10.77
N LEU A 54 7.38 4.47 10.56
CA LEU A 54 6.91 5.30 9.44
C LEU A 54 7.25 6.77 9.62
N SER A 55 7.36 7.27 10.85
CA SER A 55 7.77 8.64 11.17
C SER A 55 9.25 8.83 10.86
N GLN A 56 10.10 7.89 11.28
CA GLN A 56 11.55 7.98 11.15
C GLN A 56 12.08 7.68 9.75
N VAL A 57 11.33 6.94 8.92
CA VAL A 57 11.82 6.54 7.59
C VAL A 57 12.02 7.75 6.67
N ASN A 58 13.15 7.78 5.95
CA ASN A 58 13.47 8.83 4.98
C ASN A 58 12.75 8.60 3.64
N ALA A 59 11.42 8.70 3.68
CA ALA A 59 10.51 8.49 2.56
C ALA A 59 9.37 9.52 2.61
N THR A 60 8.85 9.89 1.46
CA THR A 60 7.69 10.80 1.34
C THR A 60 6.44 10.08 0.87
N ILE A 61 6.54 8.85 0.37
CA ILE A 61 5.38 8.02 -0.01
C ILE A 61 5.44 6.75 0.82
N LEU A 62 4.37 6.48 1.56
CA LEU A 62 4.21 5.31 2.41
C LEU A 62 3.02 4.50 1.91
N ILE A 63 3.27 3.28 1.46
CA ILE A 63 2.24 2.35 1.02
C ILE A 63 2.13 1.29 2.11
N VAL A 64 1.04 1.34 2.85
CA VAL A 64 0.86 0.55 4.07
C VAL A 64 -0.46 -0.18 4.08
N ASP A 65 -0.49 -1.33 4.73
CA ASP A 65 -1.72 -2.03 5.02
C ASP A 65 -2.46 -1.36 6.19
N PRO A 66 -3.71 -0.92 6.02
CA PRO A 66 -4.45 -0.22 7.07
C PRO A 66 -4.84 -1.12 8.25
N ASP A 67 -5.05 -2.42 8.00
CA ASP A 67 -5.45 -3.36 9.06
C ASP A 67 -4.23 -3.82 9.87
N ASP A 68 -3.06 -3.92 9.25
CA ASP A 68 -1.82 -4.33 9.93
C ASP A 68 -1.14 -3.16 10.68
N SER A 69 -1.00 -2.01 10.03
CA SER A 69 -0.30 -0.86 10.62
C SER A 69 -1.02 -0.24 11.82
N GLY A 70 -2.34 -0.44 11.93
CA GLY A 70 -3.13 -0.01 13.08
C GLY A 70 -3.15 1.50 13.34
N LEU A 71 -2.79 2.32 12.35
CA LEU A 71 -2.62 3.76 12.53
C LEU A 71 -3.94 4.45 12.89
N SER A 72 -3.90 5.23 13.96
CA SER A 72 -4.96 6.16 14.36
C SER A 72 -5.06 7.36 13.41
N ARG A 73 -6.18 8.08 13.49
CA ARG A 73 -6.38 9.31 12.70
C ARG A 73 -5.33 10.37 13.04
N GLU A 74 -4.97 10.45 14.31
CA GLU A 74 -3.98 11.38 14.85
C GLU A 74 -2.59 11.07 14.30
N GLU A 75 -2.20 9.79 14.27
CA GLU A 75 -0.93 9.34 13.70
C GLU A 75 -0.86 9.58 12.19
N ILE A 76 -1.94 9.29 11.45
CA ILE A 76 -2.03 9.59 10.01
C ILE A 76 -1.83 11.10 9.78
N THR A 77 -2.46 11.94 10.59
CA THR A 77 -2.33 13.40 10.49
C THR A 77 -0.89 13.83 10.79
N GLY A 78 -0.28 13.28 11.83
CA GLY A 78 1.12 13.56 12.19
C GLY A 78 2.09 13.20 11.07
N LEU A 79 1.92 12.05 10.41
CA LEU A 79 2.74 11.67 9.25
C LEU A 79 2.51 12.62 8.06
N GLN A 80 1.27 13.04 7.81
CA GLN A 80 0.95 14.01 6.74
C GLN A 80 1.59 15.38 6.99
N GLU A 81 1.62 15.85 8.24
CA GLU A 81 2.29 17.09 8.64
C GLU A 81 3.81 17.02 8.44
N GLN A 82 4.40 15.82 8.58
CA GLN A 82 5.81 15.56 8.22
C GLN A 82 6.07 15.53 6.70
N GLY A 83 5.04 15.74 5.88
CA GLY A 83 5.16 15.71 4.42
C GLY A 83 5.13 14.31 3.83
N LYS A 84 4.62 13.32 4.57
CA LYS A 84 4.46 11.94 4.08
C LYS A 84 3.06 11.76 3.49
N ALA A 85 3.00 11.23 2.28
CA ALA A 85 1.79 10.79 1.62
C ALA A 85 1.54 9.32 1.96
N LEU A 86 0.43 9.03 2.65
CA LEU A 86 0.00 7.66 2.94
C LEU A 86 -0.93 7.15 1.84
N ILE A 87 -0.68 5.93 1.40
CA ILE A 87 -1.49 5.19 0.44
C ILE A 87 -1.86 3.85 1.08
N ALA A 88 -3.15 3.59 1.22
CA ALA A 88 -3.62 2.31 1.74
C ALA A 88 -3.46 1.23 0.66
N TYR A 89 -2.79 0.14 1.00
CA TYR A 89 -2.83 -1.08 0.20
C TYR A 89 -4.24 -1.67 0.26
N LEU A 90 -4.75 -2.09 -0.90
CA LEU A 90 -6.01 -2.80 -1.02
C LEU A 90 -5.92 -3.79 -2.19
N SER A 91 -6.05 -5.08 -1.90
CA SER A 91 -6.23 -6.08 -2.95
C SER A 91 -7.63 -5.97 -3.54
N ILE A 92 -7.71 -5.75 -4.86
CA ILE A 92 -8.98 -5.69 -5.59
C ILE A 92 -9.24 -6.94 -6.44
N GLY A 93 -8.22 -7.79 -6.63
CA GLY A 93 -8.32 -9.02 -7.41
C GLY A 93 -8.50 -10.27 -6.55
N GLN A 94 -8.26 -10.16 -5.24
CA GLN A 94 -8.35 -11.27 -4.30
C GLN A 94 -9.05 -10.84 -3.01
N ALA A 95 -9.84 -11.75 -2.44
CA ALA A 95 -10.37 -11.64 -1.10
C ALA A 95 -9.41 -12.33 -0.13
N GLU A 96 -9.03 -11.64 0.93
CA GLU A 96 -8.06 -12.12 1.91
C GLU A 96 -8.79 -12.55 3.20
N SER A 97 -8.51 -13.76 3.67
CA SER A 97 -9.21 -14.35 4.82
C SER A 97 -8.88 -13.71 6.17
N CYS A 98 -7.80 -12.93 6.24
CA CYS A 98 -7.45 -12.13 7.41
C CYS A 98 -8.25 -10.83 7.53
N ARG A 99 -8.97 -10.41 6.49
CA ARG A 99 -9.67 -9.12 6.46
C ARG A 99 -10.94 -9.14 7.28
N SER A 100 -11.30 -7.99 7.81
CA SER A 100 -12.53 -7.81 8.61
C SER A 100 -13.83 -8.13 7.87
N TYR A 101 -13.85 -8.03 6.54
CA TYR A 101 -15.01 -8.39 5.72
C TYR A 101 -15.17 -9.90 5.52
N TRP A 102 -14.11 -10.69 5.76
CA TRP A 102 -14.14 -12.12 5.53
C TRP A 102 -15.14 -12.80 6.46
N ARG A 103 -15.86 -13.80 5.95
CA ARG A 103 -16.79 -14.60 6.75
C ARG A 103 -16.34 -16.05 6.74
N GLU A 104 -16.16 -16.65 7.92
CA GLU A 104 -15.71 -18.05 8.05
C GLU A 104 -16.57 -19.04 7.23
N GLY A 105 -17.86 -18.76 7.07
CA GLY A 105 -18.76 -19.58 6.26
C GLY A 105 -18.42 -19.62 4.76
N TRP A 106 -17.62 -18.68 4.24
CA TRP A 106 -17.23 -18.64 2.83
C TRP A 106 -16.34 -19.82 2.42
N LYS A 107 -15.63 -20.46 3.37
CA LYS A 107 -14.87 -21.69 3.08
C LYS A 107 -15.77 -22.88 2.72
N LEU A 108 -16.99 -22.91 3.27
CA LEU A 108 -17.95 -23.99 3.07
C LEU A 108 -18.97 -23.66 1.98
N ASN A 109 -19.41 -22.41 1.94
CA ASN A 109 -20.39 -21.92 0.97
C ASN A 109 -19.93 -20.54 0.46
N PRO A 110 -18.96 -20.52 -0.49
CA PRO A 110 -18.41 -19.27 -1.01
C PRO A 110 -19.48 -18.48 -1.76
N PRO A 111 -19.48 -17.14 -1.67
CA PRO A 111 -20.34 -16.32 -2.52
C PRO A 111 -19.93 -16.50 -3.99
N HIS A 112 -20.85 -16.24 -4.90
CA HIS A 112 -20.62 -16.43 -6.35
C HIS A 112 -19.47 -15.59 -6.93
N CYS A 113 -19.00 -14.56 -6.24
CA CYS A 113 -17.85 -13.76 -6.67
C CYS A 113 -16.51 -14.33 -6.17
N LEU A 114 -16.52 -15.27 -5.21
CA LEU A 114 -15.31 -15.87 -4.67
C LEU A 114 -14.94 -17.13 -5.47
N ASP A 115 -13.66 -17.25 -5.81
CA ASP A 115 -13.09 -18.34 -6.59
C ASP A 115 -12.04 -19.10 -5.77
N ALA A 116 -11.24 -19.94 -6.43
CA ALA A 116 -10.21 -20.75 -5.80
C ALA A 116 -9.19 -19.94 -4.99
N GLU A 117 -8.66 -20.58 -3.95
CA GLU A 117 -7.52 -20.09 -3.19
C GLU A 117 -6.27 -20.00 -4.08
N ASP A 118 -5.49 -18.95 -3.92
CA ASP A 118 -4.21 -18.79 -4.59
C ASP A 118 -3.16 -19.71 -3.94
N PRO A 119 -2.58 -20.67 -4.68
CA PRO A 119 -1.57 -21.57 -4.12
C PRO A 119 -0.27 -20.85 -3.73
N GLU A 120 0.03 -19.68 -4.30
CA GLU A 120 1.19 -18.88 -3.92
C GLU A 120 0.95 -18.07 -2.65
N TRP A 121 -0.31 -17.75 -2.36
CA TRP A 121 -0.70 -16.88 -1.23
C TRP A 121 -1.82 -17.53 -0.40
N PRO A 122 -1.46 -18.45 0.52
CA PRO A 122 -2.44 -19.14 1.36
C PRO A 122 -3.30 -18.16 2.15
N GLY A 123 -4.61 -18.38 2.10
CA GLY A 123 -5.62 -17.50 2.69
C GLY A 123 -6.10 -16.38 1.76
N ASN A 124 -5.57 -16.25 0.54
CA ASN A 124 -6.08 -15.34 -0.48
C ASN A 124 -6.87 -16.11 -1.53
N TYR A 125 -8.01 -15.57 -1.94
CA TYR A 125 -8.94 -16.22 -2.86
C TYR A 125 -9.22 -15.29 -4.03
N TRP A 126 -9.11 -15.79 -5.26
CA TRP A 126 -9.42 -14.99 -6.44
C TRP A 126 -10.87 -14.50 -6.42
N VAL A 127 -11.11 -13.28 -6.90
CA VAL A 127 -12.44 -12.70 -7.02
C VAL A 127 -12.81 -12.51 -8.48
N ARG A 128 -14.04 -12.89 -8.83
CA ARG A 128 -14.67 -12.56 -10.11
C ARG A 128 -15.23 -11.14 -10.02
N PHE A 129 -14.45 -10.16 -10.50
CA PHE A 129 -14.74 -8.73 -10.51
C PHE A 129 -15.52 -8.27 -11.75
#